data_AF-A0AAV0Q416-F1
#
_entry.id   AF-A0AAV0Q416-F1
#
_cell.length_a   1.000
_cell.length_b   1.000
_cell.length_c   1.000
_cell.angle_alpha   90.00
_cell.angle_beta   90.00
_cell.angle_gamma   90.00
#
_symmetry.space_group_name_H-M   'P 1'
#
loop_
_entity.id
_entity.type
_entity.pdbx_description
1 polymer ?
#
loop_
_entity_poly.entity_id
_entity_poly.type
_entity_poly.pdbx_seq_one_letter_code
_entity_poly.pdbx_strand_id
1 'polypeptide(L)'
;MASWVLSASGLKPLPSAFPRPGVGAVYRDSLSKPRFLRPAATGSDLNIRFSSTRSSSRMRASVPFQVASVEEEEEEPNFNDAIGEAEPPAGFDPGAPPPFNLADIRAAIPKHCWVKDPWKSMSYVARDVAVVFGLAAAAAYLNNWIVWPLYWAAQGTMFWALFVLGHDCGHGSFSSNHKLNSVAGHILHSSILVPYHGWRISHRTHHQNHGHVENDESWHPLSEKIFRQLDSATRTLRFTLPFPMLAYPFYLNSICKLQNQPKSEIFSLFPSKIQWSRSPGKSGSHFDPNSDLFVASERKDVITSTVCWTAMAALLVGLTFVMGPMQMLKLYGIPYWGFVMWLDFVTYLHHHGHDDKLPWYRGKEWSYLRGGLTTLDRDYGWINNIHHDIGTHVIHHLFPQIPHYHLIEATEAAKPVLGKYYREPEKSWPLPFHLIGNLIKSMKKDHYVSDTGDVVYYQTDRNHHHHHHHQSN
;
A
#
# COMPACT_ATOMS: atom_id res chain seq x y z
N MET A 1 -2.40 -26.51 -0.88
CA MET A 1 -3.69 -25.78 -0.91
C MET A 1 -4.17 -25.67 0.53
N ALA A 2 -4.08 -24.49 1.14
CA ALA A 2 -4.49 -24.29 2.53
C ALA A 2 -6.00 -23.99 2.58
N SER A 3 -6.79 -24.92 3.12
CA SER A 3 -8.26 -24.92 3.07
C SER A 3 -8.93 -24.10 4.19
N TRP A 4 -8.16 -23.30 4.94
CA TRP A 4 -8.60 -22.74 6.22
C TRP A 4 -8.03 -21.34 6.50
N VAL A 5 -8.84 -20.47 7.10
CA VAL A 5 -8.42 -19.16 7.62
C VAL A 5 -8.73 -19.09 9.11
N LEU A 6 -7.80 -18.55 9.91
CA LEU A 6 -7.96 -18.31 11.34
C LEU A 6 -8.71 -16.98 11.58
N SER A 7 -9.87 -17.06 12.22
CA SER A 7 -10.64 -15.92 12.74
C SER A 7 -10.52 -15.86 14.27
N ALA A 8 -10.85 -14.73 14.89
CA ALA A 8 -10.89 -14.54 16.35
C ALA A 8 -11.84 -15.51 17.09
N SER A 9 -12.57 -16.36 16.36
CA SER A 9 -13.48 -17.40 16.86
C SER A 9 -13.12 -18.82 16.38
N GLY A 10 -11.91 -19.04 15.87
CA GLY A 10 -11.42 -20.35 15.41
C GLY A 10 -11.32 -20.50 13.88
N LEU A 11 -10.94 -21.71 13.44
CA LEU A 11 -10.78 -22.12 12.04
C LEU A 11 -12.14 -22.11 11.32
N LYS A 12 -12.26 -21.34 10.24
CA LYS A 12 -13.43 -21.40 9.32
C LYS A 12 -13.01 -21.79 7.91
N PRO A 13 -13.79 -22.65 7.22
CA PRO A 13 -13.55 -22.96 5.81
C PRO A 13 -13.91 -21.75 4.91
N LEU A 14 -13.18 -21.57 3.81
CA LEU A 14 -13.48 -20.58 2.79
C LEU A 14 -14.80 -20.93 2.07
N PRO A 15 -15.66 -19.95 1.73
CA PRO A 15 -16.75 -20.17 0.77
C PRO A 15 -16.13 -20.51 -0.59
N SER A 16 -16.55 -21.61 -1.21
CA SER A 16 -16.13 -21.95 -2.57
C SER A 16 -16.75 -20.95 -3.55
N ALA A 17 -15.95 -20.04 -4.09
CA ALA A 17 -16.40 -19.09 -5.10
C ALA A 17 -15.49 -19.12 -6.33
N PHE A 18 -15.71 -20.12 -7.18
CA PHE A 18 -15.49 -19.99 -8.63
C PHE A 18 -16.65 -20.70 -9.34
N PRO A 19 -17.43 -20.03 -10.19
CA PRO A 19 -18.40 -20.71 -11.02
C PRO A 19 -17.65 -21.44 -12.15
N ARG A 20 -17.77 -22.77 -12.19
CA ARG A 20 -17.56 -23.52 -13.44
C ARG A 20 -18.74 -23.21 -14.38
N PRO A 21 -18.54 -23.08 -15.69
CA PRO A 21 -19.64 -22.85 -16.63
C PRO A 21 -20.46 -24.14 -16.78
N GLY A 22 -21.77 -24.07 -16.57
CA GLY A 22 -22.66 -25.24 -16.66
C GLY A 22 -24.13 -24.87 -16.79
N VAL A 23 -24.59 -24.83 -18.03
CA VAL A 23 -25.88 -25.32 -18.58
C VAL A 23 -27.07 -25.48 -17.61
N GLY A 24 -28.17 -24.77 -17.91
CA GLY A 24 -29.54 -25.32 -17.91
C GLY A 24 -30.27 -25.55 -16.58
N ALA A 25 -31.16 -24.59 -16.26
CA ALA A 25 -32.45 -24.67 -15.54
C ALA A 25 -32.78 -25.87 -14.60
N VAL A 26 -33.36 -25.58 -13.43
CA VAL A 26 -34.80 -25.75 -13.11
C VAL A 26 -35.11 -25.27 -11.69
N TYR A 27 -36.29 -24.66 -11.56
CA TYR A 27 -36.95 -24.02 -10.41
C TYR A 27 -37.35 -24.99 -9.28
N ARG A 28 -37.30 -24.56 -8.01
CA ARG A 28 -38.34 -24.87 -7.00
C ARG A 28 -38.24 -24.02 -5.72
N ASP A 29 -39.39 -23.44 -5.36
CA ASP A 29 -39.70 -22.74 -4.12
C ASP A 29 -39.56 -23.60 -2.85
N SER A 30 -39.20 -22.98 -1.71
CA SER A 30 -39.96 -23.14 -0.46
C SER A 30 -39.50 -22.16 0.63
N LEU A 31 -40.49 -21.56 1.29
CA LEU A 31 -40.46 -20.68 2.44
C LEU A 31 -40.03 -21.39 3.74
N SER A 32 -39.32 -20.69 4.63
CA SER A 32 -39.65 -20.65 6.07
C SER A 32 -38.77 -19.66 6.86
N LYS A 33 -39.44 -18.72 7.55
CA LYS A 33 -39.01 -18.02 8.79
C LYS A 33 -39.45 -18.89 9.98
N PRO A 34 -38.85 -18.84 11.21
CA PRO A 34 -38.88 -17.67 12.12
C PRO A 34 -37.64 -17.64 13.07
N ARG A 35 -37.45 -16.85 14.14
CA ARG A 35 -38.18 -15.86 14.95
C ARG A 35 -37.14 -15.09 15.78
N PHE A 36 -37.45 -13.84 16.11
CA PHE A 36 -36.73 -12.97 17.05
C PHE A 36 -36.89 -13.42 18.51
N LEU A 37 -35.85 -13.20 19.33
CA LEU A 37 -35.98 -12.94 20.76
C LEU A 37 -35.01 -11.82 21.19
N ARG A 38 -35.53 -10.91 22.03
CA ARG A 38 -34.85 -9.79 22.71
C ARG A 38 -35.39 -9.76 24.17
N PRO A 39 -34.83 -8.98 25.09
CA PRO A 39 -33.91 -9.41 26.13
C PRO A 39 -34.50 -9.32 27.56
N ALA A 40 -33.80 -9.86 28.55
CA ALA A 40 -34.06 -9.59 29.97
C ALA A 40 -32.89 -8.84 30.60
N ALA A 41 -33.24 -7.81 31.36
CA ALA A 41 -32.37 -6.97 32.19
C ALA A 41 -32.36 -7.45 33.65
N THR A 42 -31.58 -6.74 34.49
CA THR A 42 -31.31 -6.84 35.95
C THR A 42 -29.93 -7.47 36.22
N GLY A 43 -28.99 -6.88 36.96
CA GLY A 43 -28.98 -5.71 37.83
C GLY A 43 -28.56 -6.12 39.24
N SER A 44 -27.29 -5.89 39.63
CA SER A 44 -26.83 -5.49 40.98
C SER A 44 -25.33 -5.75 41.20
N ASP A 45 -24.61 -4.65 41.46
CA ASP A 45 -23.55 -4.41 42.44
C ASP A 45 -22.41 -5.42 42.69
N LEU A 46 -21.15 -4.95 42.55
CA LEU A 46 -20.19 -4.90 43.67
C LEU A 46 -18.84 -4.21 43.31
N ASN A 47 -18.59 -3.14 44.06
CA ASN A 47 -17.32 -2.51 44.50
C ASN A 47 -15.97 -2.99 43.94
N ILE A 48 -15.24 -2.07 43.27
CA ILE A 48 -13.80 -2.16 43.03
C ILE A 48 -13.07 -1.08 43.85
N ARG A 49 -12.19 -1.54 44.75
CA ARG A 49 -11.23 -0.73 45.51
C ARG A 49 -10.08 -0.30 44.60
N PHE A 50 -9.73 0.99 44.63
CA PHE A 50 -8.48 1.52 44.12
C PHE A 50 -7.32 1.19 45.08
N SER A 51 -6.23 0.63 44.53
CA SER A 51 -4.92 0.62 45.18
C SER A 51 -3.85 1.01 44.15
N SER A 52 -3.33 2.21 44.35
CA SER A 52 -2.15 2.76 43.69
C SER A 52 -0.90 2.24 44.39
N THR A 53 0.00 1.58 43.67
CA THR A 53 1.39 1.41 44.11
C THR A 53 2.33 1.61 42.94
N ARG A 54 3.00 2.77 42.94
CA ARG A 54 4.29 3.02 42.28
C ARG A 54 5.35 2.09 42.89
N SER A 55 6.14 1.43 42.06
CA SER A 55 7.47 1.00 42.46
C SER A 55 8.43 1.06 41.27
N SER A 56 9.44 1.90 41.42
CA SER A 56 10.63 2.01 40.58
C SER A 56 11.64 0.93 40.99
N SER A 57 12.33 0.31 40.03
CA SER A 57 13.68 -0.23 40.27
C SER A 57 14.46 -0.36 38.96
N ARG A 58 15.54 0.44 38.90
CA ARG A 58 16.69 0.33 38.01
C ARG A 58 17.53 -0.87 38.47
N MET A 59 17.95 -1.76 37.56
CA MET A 59 19.16 -2.55 37.76
C MET A 59 19.95 -2.66 36.44
N ARG A 60 21.17 -2.14 36.49
CA ARG A 60 22.27 -2.41 35.56
C ARG A 60 22.92 -3.73 35.98
N ALA A 61 23.27 -4.58 35.01
CA ALA A 61 24.30 -5.59 35.20
C ALA A 61 25.13 -5.69 33.92
N SER A 62 26.37 -5.25 34.03
CA SER A 62 27.46 -5.41 33.06
C SER A 62 28.20 -6.71 33.38
N VAL A 63 28.50 -7.52 32.36
CA VAL A 63 29.36 -8.72 32.48
C VAL A 63 30.63 -8.49 31.64
N PRO A 64 31.84 -8.82 32.15
CA PRO A 64 33.08 -8.53 31.46
C PRO A 64 33.46 -9.59 30.42
N PHE A 65 34.14 -9.09 29.39
CA PHE A 65 34.82 -9.77 28.30
C PHE A 65 36.08 -10.48 28.82
N GLN A 66 36.28 -11.74 28.43
CA GLN A 66 37.49 -12.50 28.75
C GLN A 66 38.07 -13.05 27.44
N VAL A 67 39.25 -12.52 27.07
CA VAL A 67 40.08 -12.98 25.96
C VAL A 67 41.00 -14.07 26.50
N ALA A 68 41.02 -15.24 25.85
CA ALA A 68 42.06 -16.23 26.04
C ALA A 68 42.87 -16.30 24.74
N SER A 69 44.14 -15.93 24.84
CA SER A 69 45.19 -16.14 23.85
C SER A 69 45.71 -17.56 23.96
N VAL A 70 45.75 -18.28 22.85
CA VAL A 70 46.57 -19.49 22.70
C VAL A 70 47.29 -19.36 21.37
N GLU A 71 48.59 -19.07 21.44
CA GLU A 71 49.57 -19.34 20.39
C GLU A 71 49.91 -20.83 20.52
N GLU A 72 49.87 -21.59 19.42
CA GLU A 72 50.79 -22.73 19.20
C GLU A 72 50.66 -23.25 17.75
N GLU A 73 51.79 -23.10 17.05
CA GLU A 73 52.42 -24.01 16.08
C GLU A 73 51.74 -24.31 14.72
N GLU A 74 52.31 -23.71 13.67
CA GLU A 74 52.12 -24.05 12.27
C GLU A 74 52.80 -25.39 11.93
N GLU A 75 52.01 -26.42 11.61
CA GLU A 75 52.46 -27.55 10.78
C GLU A 75 51.76 -27.44 9.41
N GLU A 76 52.56 -27.22 8.35
CA GLU A 76 52.11 -27.24 6.96
C GLU A 76 51.89 -28.69 6.46
N PRO A 77 50.68 -29.10 6.03
CA PRO A 77 50.50 -30.32 5.27
C PRO A 77 50.40 -30.02 3.77
N ASN A 78 51.44 -30.45 3.07
CA ASN A 78 51.55 -30.83 1.65
C ASN A 78 50.26 -30.72 0.81
N PHE A 79 50.14 -29.64 0.04
CA PHE A 79 49.02 -29.36 -0.86
C PHE A 79 49.19 -30.10 -2.20
N ASN A 80 48.88 -31.40 -2.22
CA ASN A 80 48.66 -32.16 -3.45
C ASN A 80 47.74 -33.35 -3.13
N ASP A 81 46.47 -33.06 -2.87
CA ASP A 81 45.35 -33.94 -3.22
C ASP A 81 44.01 -33.23 -2.99
N ALA A 82 43.02 -33.58 -3.81
CA ALA A 82 41.65 -33.07 -3.85
C ALA A 82 41.43 -31.71 -4.53
N ILE A 83 41.45 -31.74 -5.87
CA ILE A 83 40.56 -30.89 -6.69
C ILE A 83 39.12 -31.36 -6.41
N GLY A 84 38.54 -30.87 -5.31
CA GLY A 84 37.11 -30.69 -5.18
C GLY A 84 36.85 -29.23 -5.40
N GLU A 85 36.18 -28.88 -6.50
CA GLU A 85 35.62 -27.55 -6.66
C GLU A 85 34.74 -27.27 -5.44
N ALA A 86 35.24 -26.46 -4.52
CA ALA A 86 34.43 -25.92 -3.45
C ALA A 86 33.37 -25.05 -4.14
N GLU A 87 32.13 -25.55 -4.15
CA GLU A 87 30.95 -24.75 -4.45
C GLU A 87 31.09 -23.39 -3.74
N PRO A 88 30.95 -22.26 -4.46
CA PRO A 88 30.98 -20.96 -3.81
C PRO A 88 29.96 -20.96 -2.68
N PRO A 89 30.24 -20.32 -1.52
CA PRO A 89 29.30 -20.31 -0.40
C PRO A 89 27.94 -19.86 -0.92
N ALA A 90 26.93 -20.73 -0.77
CA ALA A 90 25.61 -20.55 -1.35
C ALA A 90 25.13 -19.11 -1.11
N GLY A 91 25.09 -18.32 -2.17
CA GLY A 91 24.60 -16.95 -2.12
C GLY A 91 23.18 -16.94 -1.57
N PHE A 92 22.82 -15.90 -0.81
CA PHE A 92 21.46 -15.74 -0.33
C PHE A 92 20.51 -15.57 -1.54
N ASP A 93 19.59 -16.51 -1.73
CA ASP A 93 18.53 -16.41 -2.74
C ASP A 93 17.28 -15.75 -2.11
N PRO A 94 16.94 -14.50 -2.46
CA PRO A 94 15.75 -13.83 -1.95
C PRO A 94 14.43 -14.48 -2.40
N GLY A 95 14.47 -15.29 -3.47
CA GLY A 95 13.34 -16.05 -3.97
C GLY A 95 13.08 -17.34 -3.19
N ALA A 96 14.05 -17.85 -2.43
CA ALA A 96 13.89 -19.10 -1.69
C ALA A 96 12.88 -18.96 -0.53
N PRO A 97 12.13 -20.01 -0.18
CA PRO A 97 11.25 -19.99 0.99
C PRO A 97 12.02 -19.65 2.28
N PRO A 98 11.53 -18.71 3.11
CA PRO A 98 12.21 -18.33 4.34
C PRO A 98 12.21 -19.48 5.38
N PRO A 99 13.22 -19.54 6.25
CA PRO A 99 13.32 -20.56 7.32
C PRO A 99 12.40 -20.28 8.53
N PHE A 100 11.47 -19.34 8.40
CA PHE A 100 10.52 -18.90 9.43
C PHE A 100 9.11 -18.80 8.84
N ASN A 101 8.11 -18.78 9.71
CA ASN A 101 6.70 -18.64 9.32
C ASN A 101 6.08 -17.36 9.94
N LEU A 102 4.84 -17.04 9.55
CA LEU A 102 4.13 -15.86 10.05
C LEU A 102 3.93 -15.85 11.58
N ALA A 103 3.80 -17.01 12.22
CA ALA A 103 3.63 -17.11 13.66
C ALA A 103 4.91 -16.72 14.40
N ASP A 104 6.09 -17.04 13.86
CA ASP A 104 7.38 -16.67 14.43
C ASP A 104 7.55 -15.15 14.45
N ILE A 105 7.22 -14.48 13.33
CA ILE A 105 7.26 -13.01 13.23
C ILE A 105 6.24 -12.39 14.19
N ARG A 106 5.02 -12.93 14.23
CA ARG A 106 3.97 -12.46 15.14
C ARG A 106 4.38 -12.61 16.60
N ALA A 107 5.10 -13.67 16.97
CA ALA A 107 5.56 -13.93 18.33
C ALA A 107 6.64 -12.95 18.78
N ALA A 108 7.46 -12.44 17.85
CA ALA A 108 8.47 -11.43 18.14
C ALA A 108 7.88 -10.05 18.42
N ILE A 109 6.74 -9.71 17.80
CA ILE A 109 6.11 -8.39 17.95
C ILE A 109 5.46 -8.23 19.34
N PRO A 110 5.77 -7.15 20.10
CA PRO A 110 5.19 -6.90 21.41
C PRO A 110 3.66 -6.88 21.40
N LYS A 111 3.04 -7.44 22.45
CA LYS A 111 1.57 -7.58 22.54
C LYS A 111 0.83 -6.23 22.49
N HIS A 112 1.41 -5.16 23.02
CA HIS A 112 0.77 -3.85 23.03
C HIS A 112 0.73 -3.21 21.63
N CYS A 113 1.63 -3.57 20.71
CA CYS A 113 1.58 -3.09 19.32
C CYS A 113 0.29 -3.48 18.60
N TRP A 114 -0.41 -4.51 19.08
CA TRP A 114 -1.69 -4.99 18.53
C TRP A 114 -2.91 -4.26 19.12
N VAL A 115 -2.71 -3.44 20.15
CA VAL A 115 -3.79 -2.74 20.84
C VAL A 115 -4.14 -1.47 20.06
N LYS A 116 -5.41 -1.38 19.66
CA LYS A 116 -5.95 -0.24 18.91
C LYS A 116 -6.55 0.74 19.91
N ASP A 117 -6.01 1.95 19.97
CA ASP A 117 -6.54 3.05 20.77
C ASP A 117 -7.27 4.06 19.86
N PRO A 118 -8.63 4.09 19.88
CA PRO A 118 -9.40 5.01 19.06
C PRO A 118 -9.16 6.48 19.40
N TRP A 119 -8.83 6.81 20.66
CA TRP A 119 -8.56 8.18 21.06
C TRP A 119 -7.23 8.66 20.51
N LYS A 120 -6.21 7.81 20.57
CA LYS A 120 -4.92 8.09 19.93
C LYS A 120 -5.10 8.26 18.43
N SER A 121 -5.79 7.35 17.75
CA SER A 121 -6.06 7.46 16.31
C SER A 121 -6.83 8.74 15.95
N MET A 122 -7.87 9.10 16.72
CA MET A 122 -8.61 10.35 16.52
C MET A 122 -7.78 11.60 16.82
N SER A 123 -6.80 11.53 17.72
CA SER A 123 -5.90 12.65 17.99
C SER A 123 -5.01 12.98 16.78
N TYR A 124 -4.57 11.97 16.02
CA TYR A 124 -3.87 12.18 14.75
C TYR A 124 -4.79 12.82 13.70
N VAL A 125 -6.06 12.39 13.61
CA VAL A 125 -7.06 13.04 12.74
C VAL A 125 -7.23 14.50 13.10
N ALA A 126 -7.44 14.81 14.39
CA ALA A 126 -7.63 16.19 14.85
C ALA A 126 -6.39 17.06 14.57
N ARG A 127 -5.19 16.53 14.84
CA ARG A 127 -3.91 17.18 14.53
C ARG A 127 -3.80 17.50 13.04
N ASP A 128 -3.97 16.50 12.19
CA ASP A 128 -3.74 16.63 10.76
C ASP A 128 -4.77 17.56 10.11
N VAL A 129 -6.04 17.46 10.50
CA VAL A 129 -7.10 18.36 10.05
C VAL A 129 -6.83 19.80 10.50
N ALA A 130 -6.40 20.01 11.75
CA ALA A 130 -6.04 21.34 12.24
C ALA A 130 -4.86 21.94 11.45
N VAL A 131 -3.84 21.14 11.14
CA VAL A 131 -2.71 21.58 10.30
C VAL A 131 -3.15 21.90 8.88
N VAL A 132 -3.98 21.05 8.26
CA VAL A 132 -4.56 21.27 6.92
C VAL A 132 -5.30 22.61 6.84
N PHE A 133 -6.20 22.90 7.79
CA PHE A 133 -6.92 24.17 7.81
C PHE A 133 -6.01 25.35 8.18
N GLY A 134 -5.07 25.15 9.10
CA GLY A 134 -4.10 26.18 9.51
C GLY A 134 -3.19 26.61 8.37
N LEU A 135 -2.65 25.65 7.59
CA LEU A 135 -1.85 25.91 6.41
C LEU A 135 -2.65 26.69 5.35
N ALA A 136 -3.89 26.26 5.07
CA ALA A 136 -4.75 26.92 4.09
C ALA A 136 -5.09 28.36 4.50
N ALA A 137 -5.44 28.57 5.78
CA ALA A 137 -5.73 29.88 6.33
C ALA A 137 -4.49 30.80 6.29
N ALA A 138 -3.32 30.29 6.69
CA ALA A 138 -2.07 31.05 6.66
C ALA A 138 -1.67 31.43 5.23
N ALA A 139 -1.76 30.51 4.27
CA ALA A 139 -1.46 30.79 2.87
C ALA A 139 -2.42 31.80 2.25
N ALA A 140 -3.72 31.70 2.56
CA ALA A 140 -4.73 32.65 2.12
C ALA A 140 -4.52 34.05 2.74
N TYR A 141 -4.15 34.12 4.02
CA TYR A 141 -3.90 35.38 4.72
C TYR A 141 -2.63 36.09 4.22
N LEU A 142 -1.52 35.35 4.09
CA LEU A 142 -0.24 35.92 3.66
C LEU A 142 -0.20 36.23 2.16
N ASN A 143 -0.91 35.43 1.35
CA ASN A 143 -1.08 35.58 -0.11
C ASN A 143 0.17 36.06 -0.87
N ASN A 144 1.32 35.44 -0.61
CA ASN A 144 2.60 35.82 -1.22
C ASN A 144 3.10 34.70 -2.15
N TRP A 145 3.71 35.06 -3.29
CA TRP A 145 4.30 34.11 -4.24
C TRP A 145 5.36 33.19 -3.66
N ILE A 146 6.05 33.57 -2.58
CA ILE A 146 6.99 32.68 -1.86
C ILE A 146 6.23 31.67 -0.98
N VAL A 147 5.10 32.08 -0.41
CA VAL A 147 4.28 31.23 0.48
C VAL A 147 3.58 30.13 -0.30
N TRP A 148 3.13 30.42 -1.53
CA TRP A 148 2.34 29.46 -2.32
C TRP A 148 3.08 28.14 -2.62
N PRO A 149 4.32 28.11 -3.13
CA PRO A 149 5.05 26.86 -3.34
C PRO A 149 5.30 26.07 -2.05
N LEU A 150 5.64 26.75 -0.95
CA LEU A 150 5.83 26.11 0.36
C LEU A 150 4.53 25.51 0.88
N TYR A 151 3.43 26.25 0.75
CA TYR A 151 2.09 25.77 1.05
C TYR A 151 1.73 24.55 0.20
N TRP A 152 1.96 24.57 -1.11
CA TRP A 152 1.61 23.45 -1.98
C TRP A 152 2.35 22.16 -1.59
N ALA A 153 3.65 22.26 -1.32
CA ALA A 153 4.44 21.12 -0.88
C ALA A 153 3.97 20.59 0.49
N ALA A 154 3.75 21.47 1.47
CA ALA A 154 3.30 21.08 2.81
C ALA A 154 1.87 20.52 2.78
N GLN A 155 0.95 21.18 2.10
CA GLN A 155 -0.46 20.83 2.01
C GLN A 155 -0.67 19.51 1.26
N GLY A 156 0.04 19.28 0.15
CA GLY A 156 -0.01 18.00 -0.57
C GLY A 156 0.51 16.84 0.28
N THR A 157 1.56 17.08 1.07
CA THR A 157 2.09 16.09 2.03
C THR A 157 1.10 15.82 3.17
N MET A 158 0.37 16.83 3.64
CA MET A 158 -0.69 16.65 4.65
C MET A 158 -1.92 15.93 4.10
N PHE A 159 -2.29 16.12 2.83
CA PHE A 159 -3.33 15.33 2.19
C PHE A 159 -2.95 13.85 2.07
N TRP A 160 -1.67 13.55 1.83
CA TRP A 160 -1.16 12.19 1.97
C TRP A 160 -1.26 11.66 3.41
N ALA A 161 -0.97 12.49 4.43
CA ALA A 161 -1.18 12.10 5.83
C ALA A 161 -2.65 11.69 6.11
N LEU A 162 -3.62 12.45 5.60
CA LEU A 162 -5.05 12.10 5.69
C LEU A 162 -5.37 10.78 4.98
N PHE A 163 -4.72 10.53 3.84
CA PHE A 163 -4.86 9.27 3.12
C PHE A 163 -4.41 8.09 3.98
N VAL A 164 -3.26 8.18 4.65
CA VAL A 164 -2.72 7.11 5.53
C VAL A 164 -3.67 6.83 6.71
N LEU A 165 -4.27 7.86 7.32
CA LEU A 165 -5.26 7.66 8.39
C LEU A 165 -6.55 6.98 7.89
N GLY A 166 -7.03 7.34 6.70
CA GLY A 166 -8.16 6.64 6.07
C GLY A 166 -7.79 5.21 5.63
N HIS A 167 -6.54 4.97 5.26
CA HIS A 167 -5.99 3.65 4.97
C HIS A 167 -5.99 2.76 6.22
N ASP A 168 -5.58 3.28 7.39
CA ASP A 168 -5.68 2.60 8.68
C ASP A 168 -7.12 2.25 9.05
N CYS A 169 -8.07 3.12 8.72
CA CYS A 169 -9.50 2.81 8.83
C CYS A 169 -9.89 1.63 7.94
N GLY A 170 -9.35 1.59 6.71
CA GLY A 170 -9.57 0.53 5.73
C GLY A 170 -9.09 -0.84 6.19
N HIS A 171 -7.94 -0.91 6.87
CA HIS A 171 -7.44 -2.14 7.51
C HIS A 171 -8.11 -2.45 8.85
N GLY A 172 -8.81 -1.48 9.41
CA GLY A 172 -9.35 -1.54 10.75
C GLY A 172 -8.27 -1.54 11.84
N SER A 173 -7.07 -1.04 11.55
CA SER A 173 -6.03 -0.77 12.55
C SER A 173 -6.32 0.52 13.33
N PHE A 174 -7.07 1.46 12.73
CA PHE A 174 -7.50 2.70 13.36
C PHE A 174 -8.32 2.48 14.66
N SER A 175 -9.26 1.53 14.64
CA SER A 175 -10.11 1.16 15.79
C SER A 175 -10.66 -0.26 15.63
N SER A 176 -11.00 -0.91 16.75
CA SER A 176 -11.76 -2.17 16.73
C SER A 176 -13.23 -1.99 16.31
N ASN A 177 -13.75 -0.76 16.28
CA ASN A 177 -15.13 -0.48 15.86
C ASN A 177 -15.21 -0.21 14.34
N HIS A 178 -15.74 -1.17 13.59
CA HIS A 178 -15.91 -1.06 12.14
C HIS A 178 -16.76 0.15 11.69
N LYS A 179 -17.74 0.59 12.50
CA LYS A 179 -18.55 1.78 12.16
C LYS A 179 -17.73 3.06 12.26
N LEU A 180 -16.91 3.17 13.31
CA LEU A 180 -16.00 4.32 13.48
C LEU A 180 -15.02 4.37 12.32
N ASN A 181 -14.37 3.25 11.99
CA ASN A 181 -13.48 3.18 10.83
C ASN A 181 -14.19 3.53 9.53
N SER A 182 -15.44 3.09 9.35
CA SER A 182 -16.19 3.42 8.14
C SER A 182 -16.45 4.92 8.04
N VAL A 183 -16.98 5.53 9.11
CA VAL A 183 -17.29 6.97 9.12
C VAL A 183 -16.02 7.82 8.98
N ALA A 184 -14.99 7.54 9.78
CA ALA A 184 -13.71 8.27 9.72
C ALA A 184 -13.05 8.10 8.34
N GLY A 185 -13.00 6.88 7.82
CA GLY A 185 -12.44 6.58 6.50
C GLY A 185 -13.17 7.32 5.37
N HIS A 186 -14.51 7.36 5.38
CA HIS A 186 -15.29 8.12 4.41
C HIS A 186 -15.01 9.62 4.49
N ILE A 187 -14.95 10.20 5.69
CA ILE A 187 -14.64 11.63 5.86
C ILE A 187 -13.25 11.95 5.34
N LEU A 188 -12.24 11.19 5.78
CA LEU A 188 -10.83 11.40 5.42
C LEU A 188 -10.60 11.22 3.91
N HIS A 189 -10.98 10.07 3.35
CA HIS A 189 -10.74 9.77 1.93
C HIS A 189 -11.60 10.62 1.00
N SER A 190 -12.88 10.87 1.31
CA SER A 190 -13.70 11.70 0.43
C SER A 190 -13.18 13.14 0.39
N SER A 191 -12.64 13.67 1.50
CA SER A 191 -12.09 15.03 1.56
C SER A 191 -10.90 15.27 0.62
N ILE A 192 -10.23 14.19 0.20
CA ILE A 192 -9.14 14.16 -0.78
C ILE A 192 -9.54 13.36 -2.03
N LEU A 193 -10.84 13.31 -2.37
CA LEU A 193 -11.38 12.68 -3.58
C LEU A 193 -10.98 11.22 -3.82
N VAL A 194 -10.79 10.45 -2.75
CA VAL A 194 -10.60 8.99 -2.80
C VAL A 194 -11.92 8.30 -2.42
N PRO A 195 -12.48 7.39 -3.25
CA PRO A 195 -13.67 6.64 -2.89
C PRO A 195 -13.34 5.55 -1.86
N TYR A 196 -13.63 5.81 -0.58
CA TYR A 196 -13.15 5.00 0.55
C TYR A 196 -13.35 3.48 0.39
N HIS A 197 -14.57 2.97 0.21
CA HIS A 197 -14.76 1.51 0.10
C HIS A 197 -14.24 0.94 -1.21
N GLY A 198 -14.38 1.67 -2.32
CA GLY A 198 -13.81 1.25 -3.61
C GLY A 198 -12.31 1.02 -3.47
N TRP A 199 -11.60 2.00 -2.92
CA TRP A 199 -10.18 1.91 -2.63
C TRP A 199 -9.89 0.81 -1.61
N ARG A 200 -10.56 0.79 -0.45
CA ARG A 200 -10.37 -0.19 0.64
C ARG A 200 -10.46 -1.63 0.14
N ILE A 201 -11.45 -1.94 -0.70
CA ILE A 201 -11.65 -3.30 -1.21
C ILE A 201 -10.52 -3.67 -2.17
N SER A 202 -10.18 -2.78 -3.11
CA SER A 202 -9.07 -3.03 -4.05
C SER A 202 -7.72 -3.17 -3.34
N HIS A 203 -7.51 -2.37 -2.29
CA HIS A 203 -6.31 -2.41 -1.48
C HIS A 203 -6.25 -3.66 -0.60
N ARG A 204 -7.39 -4.11 -0.04
CA ARG A 204 -7.48 -5.43 0.62
C ARG A 204 -7.09 -6.56 -0.34
N THR A 205 -7.53 -6.52 -1.59
CA THR A 205 -7.15 -7.51 -2.61
C THR A 205 -5.65 -7.48 -2.89
N HIS A 206 -5.04 -6.28 -2.97
CA HIS A 206 -3.59 -6.13 -3.05
C HIS A 206 -2.88 -6.78 -1.85
N HIS A 207 -3.29 -6.49 -0.61
CA HIS A 207 -2.74 -7.16 0.58
C HIS A 207 -3.01 -8.67 0.63
N GLN A 208 -3.96 -9.19 -0.12
CA GLN A 208 -4.18 -10.64 -0.21
C GLN A 208 -3.30 -11.31 -1.27
N ASN A 209 -2.82 -10.55 -2.25
CA ASN A 209 -2.16 -11.07 -3.46
C ASN A 209 -0.79 -10.42 -3.76
N HIS A 210 -0.27 -9.58 -2.87
CA HIS A 210 1.00 -8.88 -3.02
C HIS A 210 2.14 -9.84 -3.44
N GLY A 211 2.94 -9.41 -4.41
CA GLY A 211 4.04 -10.20 -4.97
C GLY A 211 3.58 -11.37 -5.86
N HIS A 212 2.28 -11.50 -6.16
CA HIS A 212 1.75 -12.43 -7.17
C HIS A 212 1.66 -11.75 -8.53
N VAL A 213 2.23 -12.34 -9.58
CA VAL A 213 2.32 -11.71 -10.91
C VAL A 213 0.94 -11.36 -11.50
N GLU A 214 -0.03 -12.27 -11.39
CA GLU A 214 -1.34 -12.13 -12.04
C GLU A 214 -2.42 -11.51 -11.13
N ASN A 215 -2.35 -11.77 -9.83
CA ASN A 215 -3.43 -11.46 -8.89
C ASN A 215 -3.21 -10.17 -8.10
N ASP A 216 -1.98 -9.64 -8.09
CA ASP A 216 -1.71 -8.33 -7.52
C ASP A 216 -2.38 -7.24 -8.36
N GLU A 217 -2.88 -6.22 -7.68
CA GLU A 217 -3.64 -5.12 -8.23
C GLU A 217 -2.88 -3.78 -8.19
N SER A 218 -1.78 -3.69 -7.44
CA SER A 218 -1.01 -2.45 -7.27
C SER A 218 0.39 -2.61 -7.87
N TRP A 219 0.72 -1.81 -8.89
CA TRP A 219 2.03 -1.79 -9.54
C TRP A 219 2.59 -3.18 -9.90
N HIS A 220 1.73 -4.13 -10.28
CA HIS A 220 2.16 -5.46 -10.68
C HIS A 220 3.00 -5.43 -11.98
N PRO A 221 3.92 -6.39 -12.17
CA PRO A 221 4.76 -6.45 -13.35
C PRO A 221 3.92 -6.76 -14.58
N LEU A 222 4.35 -6.21 -15.71
CA LEU A 222 3.86 -6.66 -17.01
C LEU A 222 4.57 -7.94 -17.42
N SER A 223 3.81 -8.86 -18.00
CA SER A 223 4.42 -9.97 -18.74
C SER A 223 5.15 -9.42 -19.97
N GLU A 224 6.22 -10.10 -20.39
CA GLU A 224 7.01 -9.70 -21.56
C GLU A 224 6.12 -9.56 -22.81
N LYS A 225 5.22 -10.51 -23.06
CA LYS A 225 4.24 -10.45 -24.14
C LYS A 225 3.39 -9.18 -24.10
N ILE A 226 2.85 -8.81 -22.94
CA ILE A 226 2.02 -7.60 -22.80
C ILE A 226 2.88 -6.35 -23.03
N PHE A 227 4.06 -6.28 -22.42
CA PHE A 227 4.97 -5.14 -22.56
C PHE A 227 5.35 -4.88 -24.03
N ARG A 228 5.68 -5.94 -24.77
CA ARG A 228 6.04 -5.85 -26.21
C ARG A 228 4.88 -5.40 -27.10
N GLN A 229 3.64 -5.64 -26.69
CA GLN A 229 2.43 -5.21 -27.40
C GLN A 229 2.05 -3.75 -27.11
N LEU A 230 2.64 -3.10 -26.10
CA LEU A 230 2.36 -1.70 -25.82
C LEU A 230 2.90 -0.80 -26.93
N ASP A 231 2.09 0.18 -27.34
CA ASP A 231 2.51 1.26 -28.22
C ASP A 231 3.53 2.18 -27.53
N SER A 232 4.31 2.91 -28.33
CA SER A 232 5.38 3.76 -27.83
C SER A 232 4.90 4.87 -26.89
N ALA A 233 3.70 5.42 -27.09
CA ALA A 233 3.19 6.48 -26.23
C ALA A 233 2.84 5.93 -24.85
N THR A 234 2.13 4.80 -24.77
CA THR A 234 1.84 4.12 -23.49
C THR A 234 3.12 3.72 -22.76
N ARG A 235 4.13 3.24 -23.48
CA ARG A 235 5.43 2.87 -22.89
C ARG A 235 6.14 4.09 -22.29
N THR A 236 6.23 5.19 -23.03
CA THR A 236 6.82 6.44 -22.53
C THR A 236 6.05 7.00 -21.34
N LEU A 237 4.72 7.04 -21.41
CA LEU A 237 3.90 7.56 -20.30
C LEU A 237 4.00 6.73 -19.02
N ARG A 238 4.29 5.43 -19.12
CA ARG A 238 4.35 4.52 -17.98
C ARG A 238 5.76 4.31 -17.40
N PHE A 239 6.80 4.42 -18.21
CA PHE A 239 8.18 4.09 -17.80
C PHE A 239 9.15 5.28 -17.88
N THR A 240 8.72 6.45 -18.38
CA THR A 240 9.57 7.64 -18.47
C THR A 240 9.09 8.76 -17.56
N LEU A 241 9.89 9.13 -16.56
CA LEU A 241 9.60 10.28 -15.72
C LEU A 241 9.58 11.59 -16.54
N PRO A 242 8.72 12.57 -16.20
CA PRO A 242 7.84 12.61 -15.02
C PRO A 242 6.44 12.00 -15.24
N PHE A 243 6.17 11.43 -16.42
CA PHE A 243 4.80 11.11 -16.85
C PHE A 243 4.02 10.19 -15.91
N PRO A 244 4.59 9.09 -15.36
CA PRO A 244 3.85 8.21 -14.45
C PRO A 244 3.35 8.94 -13.20
N MET A 245 4.14 9.88 -12.68
CA MET A 245 3.82 10.65 -11.47
C MET A 245 2.81 11.78 -11.75
N LEU A 246 2.74 12.26 -13.00
CA LEU A 246 1.84 13.36 -13.39
C LEU A 246 0.54 12.88 -14.03
N ALA A 247 0.49 11.66 -14.54
CA ALA A 247 -0.63 11.10 -15.29
C ALA A 247 -1.66 10.37 -14.39
N TYR A 248 -1.29 9.92 -13.21
CA TYR A 248 -2.21 9.23 -12.30
C TYR A 248 -3.37 10.06 -11.70
N PRO A 249 -3.32 11.41 -11.60
CA PRO A 249 -4.49 12.23 -11.21
C PRO A 249 -5.74 11.97 -12.06
N PHE A 250 -5.57 11.40 -13.26
CA PHE A 250 -6.64 11.01 -14.16
C PHE A 250 -7.07 9.53 -14.00
N TYR A 251 -6.26 8.67 -13.38
CA TYR A 251 -6.56 7.25 -13.10
C TYR A 251 -7.56 7.06 -11.96
N LEU A 252 -7.45 7.88 -10.89
CA LEU A 252 -8.46 7.90 -9.82
C LEU A 252 -9.80 8.44 -10.29
N ASN A 253 -9.83 9.14 -11.43
CA ASN A 253 -11.01 9.76 -12.03
C ASN A 253 -11.48 9.02 -13.28
N SER A 254 -11.16 7.73 -13.44
CA SER A 254 -11.75 6.88 -14.48
C SER A 254 -13.24 6.66 -14.18
N ILE A 255 -13.99 7.72 -14.45
CA ILE A 255 -15.43 7.81 -14.60
C ILE A 255 -15.82 6.71 -15.58
N CYS A 256 -16.80 5.93 -15.13
CA CYS A 256 -17.78 5.20 -15.92
C CYS A 256 -17.34 4.86 -17.35
N LYS A 257 -17.09 3.57 -17.60
CA LYS A 257 -17.40 3.04 -18.93
C LYS A 257 -18.87 3.35 -19.21
N LEU A 258 -19.13 4.45 -19.91
CA LEU A 258 -20.32 4.58 -20.75
C LEU A 258 -20.15 3.57 -21.88
N GLN A 259 -20.31 2.28 -21.56
CA GLN A 259 -20.15 1.18 -22.50
C GLN A 259 -21.29 1.11 -23.52
N ASN A 260 -22.10 2.17 -23.66
CA ASN A 260 -23.26 2.22 -24.55
C ASN A 260 -23.68 3.63 -25.03
N GLN A 261 -22.79 4.65 -25.03
CA GLN A 261 -23.11 5.94 -25.65
C GLN A 261 -22.47 6.08 -27.04
N PRO A 262 -23.23 6.50 -28.07
CA PRO A 262 -22.66 6.80 -29.37
C PRO A 262 -21.63 7.92 -29.25
N LYS A 263 -20.50 7.75 -29.95
CA LYS A 263 -19.39 8.70 -30.00
C LYS A 263 -19.88 10.02 -30.60
N SER A 264 -20.36 10.95 -29.77
CA SER A 264 -20.54 12.34 -30.18
C SER A 264 -19.22 13.08 -29.98
N GLU A 265 -18.85 13.86 -31.00
CA GLU A 265 -17.52 14.43 -31.24
C GLU A 265 -17.06 15.52 -30.24
N ILE A 266 -17.84 15.77 -29.18
CA ILE A 266 -17.65 16.91 -28.27
C ILE A 266 -16.58 16.68 -27.19
N PHE A 267 -16.09 15.44 -27.01
CA PHE A 267 -14.97 15.11 -26.10
C PHE A 267 -13.62 14.84 -26.82
N SER A 268 -13.42 15.39 -28.01
CA SER A 268 -12.23 15.13 -28.84
C SER A 268 -10.96 15.93 -28.49
N LEU A 269 -10.99 16.78 -27.45
CA LEU A 269 -9.81 17.56 -27.03
C LEU A 269 -8.79 16.77 -26.20
N PHE A 270 -9.10 15.54 -25.80
CA PHE A 270 -8.14 14.62 -25.18
C PHE A 270 -7.97 13.39 -26.07
N PRO A 271 -6.74 13.01 -26.47
CA PRO A 271 -6.52 11.87 -27.35
C PRO A 271 -7.16 10.61 -26.74
N SER A 272 -8.18 10.09 -27.41
CA SER A 272 -8.92 8.86 -27.06
C SER A 272 -8.07 7.58 -27.06
N LYS A 273 -6.77 7.70 -27.38
CA LYS A 273 -5.76 6.64 -27.28
C LYS A 273 -4.94 6.68 -25.99
N ILE A 274 -5.00 7.76 -25.19
CA ILE A 274 -4.50 7.74 -23.82
C ILE A 274 -5.61 7.08 -23.01
N GLN A 275 -5.69 5.77 -23.11
CA GLN A 275 -6.73 5.00 -22.45
C GLN A 275 -6.42 5.03 -20.95
N TRP A 276 -7.08 5.94 -20.23
CA TRP A 276 -7.11 6.05 -18.76
C TRP A 276 -7.84 4.85 -18.13
N SER A 277 -7.41 3.65 -18.52
CA SER A 277 -7.82 2.36 -17.98
C SER A 277 -6.85 1.93 -16.90
N ARG A 278 -7.30 1.06 -16.01
CA ARG A 278 -6.45 0.31 -15.07
C ARG A 278 -5.23 -0.29 -15.80
N SER A 279 -4.16 -0.61 -15.06
CA SER A 279 -2.93 -1.21 -15.59
C SER A 279 -3.22 -2.24 -16.70
N PRO A 280 -2.52 -2.17 -17.86
CA PRO A 280 -2.68 -3.11 -18.96
C PRO A 280 -2.81 -4.56 -18.49
N GLY A 281 -3.90 -5.22 -18.90
CA GLY A 281 -4.26 -6.58 -18.47
C GLY A 281 -5.33 -6.64 -17.37
N LYS A 282 -5.73 -5.49 -16.79
CA LYS A 282 -6.78 -5.42 -15.76
C LYS A 282 -7.94 -4.51 -16.19
N SER A 283 -9.15 -4.85 -15.75
CA SER A 283 -10.38 -4.07 -15.95
C SER A 283 -10.99 -3.66 -14.61
N GLY A 284 -11.90 -2.68 -14.64
CA GLY A 284 -12.71 -2.29 -13.49
C GLY A 284 -12.61 -0.82 -13.11
N SER A 285 -13.55 -0.36 -12.27
CA SER A 285 -13.63 1.00 -11.76
C SER A 285 -13.95 0.98 -10.28
N HIS A 286 -13.31 1.87 -9.51
CA HIS A 286 -13.55 2.02 -8.08
C HIS A 286 -14.92 2.63 -7.74
N PHE A 287 -15.66 3.13 -8.74
CA PHE A 287 -16.97 3.77 -8.58
C PHE A 287 -18.14 2.92 -9.08
N ASP A 288 -17.88 1.93 -9.94
CA ASP A 288 -18.90 1.06 -10.51
C ASP A 288 -19.15 -0.14 -9.58
N PRO A 289 -20.33 -0.24 -8.94
CA PRO A 289 -20.65 -1.36 -8.06
C PRO A 289 -20.70 -2.71 -8.80
N ASN A 290 -20.81 -2.73 -10.12
CA ASN A 290 -20.78 -3.96 -10.91
C ASN A 290 -19.39 -4.29 -11.48
N SER A 291 -18.36 -3.51 -11.10
CA SER A 291 -16.98 -3.77 -11.52
C SER A 291 -16.50 -5.14 -11.04
N ASP A 292 -15.63 -5.77 -11.84
CA ASP A 292 -14.96 -7.05 -11.52
C ASP A 292 -14.07 -7.00 -10.25
N LEU A 293 -13.88 -5.81 -9.67
CA LEU A 293 -13.13 -5.58 -8.44
C LEU A 293 -13.92 -5.97 -7.19
N PHE A 294 -15.24 -6.11 -7.31
CA PHE A 294 -16.15 -6.20 -6.17
C PHE A 294 -17.04 -7.43 -6.28
N VAL A 295 -17.21 -8.12 -5.15
CA VAL A 295 -18.23 -9.18 -5.06
C VAL A 295 -19.62 -8.57 -4.83
N ALA A 296 -20.68 -9.33 -5.12
CA ALA A 296 -22.06 -8.85 -5.03
C ALA A 296 -22.45 -8.30 -3.64
N SER A 297 -21.84 -8.82 -2.56
CA SER A 297 -22.09 -8.34 -1.19
C SER A 297 -21.49 -6.96 -0.90
N GLU A 298 -20.53 -6.50 -1.70
CA GLU A 298 -19.79 -5.25 -1.47
C GLU A 298 -20.35 -4.06 -2.27
N ARG A 299 -21.33 -4.31 -3.16
CA ARG A 299 -21.90 -3.29 -4.05
C ARG A 299 -22.46 -2.06 -3.31
N LYS A 300 -23.09 -2.29 -2.15
CA LYS A 300 -23.65 -1.20 -1.33
C LYS A 300 -22.57 -0.30 -0.74
N ASP A 301 -21.42 -0.87 -0.39
CA ASP A 301 -20.27 -0.13 0.12
C ASP A 301 -19.70 0.78 -0.98
N VAL A 302 -19.61 0.27 -2.21
CA VAL A 302 -19.17 1.06 -3.39
C VAL A 302 -20.13 2.22 -3.65
N ILE A 303 -21.44 1.96 -3.70
CA ILE A 303 -22.46 3.01 -3.89
C ILE A 303 -22.33 4.09 -2.81
N THR A 304 -22.20 3.69 -1.54
CA THR A 304 -22.03 4.64 -0.42
C THR A 304 -20.81 5.55 -0.63
N SER A 305 -19.68 4.97 -1.03
CA SER A 305 -18.45 5.73 -1.29
C SER A 305 -18.59 6.67 -2.47
N THR A 306 -19.24 6.23 -3.55
CA THR A 306 -19.53 7.06 -4.73
C THR A 306 -20.42 8.24 -4.36
N VAL A 307 -21.41 8.06 -3.48
CA VAL A 307 -22.25 9.16 -2.97
C VAL A 307 -21.43 10.14 -2.14
N CYS A 308 -20.61 9.67 -1.18
CA CYS A 308 -19.76 10.53 -0.35
C CYS A 308 -18.76 11.33 -1.20
N TRP A 309 -18.12 10.68 -2.17
CA TRP A 309 -17.21 11.31 -3.12
C TRP A 309 -17.93 12.37 -3.95
N THR A 310 -19.12 12.04 -4.49
CA THR A 310 -19.92 12.98 -5.31
C THR A 310 -20.35 14.19 -4.50
N ALA A 311 -20.72 14.00 -3.24
CA ALA A 311 -21.04 15.09 -2.33
C ALA A 311 -19.84 16.00 -2.08
N MET A 312 -18.63 15.44 -1.90
CA MET A 312 -17.42 16.25 -1.79
C MET A 312 -17.11 17.00 -3.09
N ALA A 313 -17.18 16.34 -4.25
CA ALA A 313 -16.95 16.98 -5.54
C ALA A 313 -17.91 18.15 -5.77
N ALA A 314 -19.20 17.97 -5.45
CA ALA A 314 -20.20 19.04 -5.51
C ALA A 314 -19.88 20.20 -4.56
N LEU A 315 -19.41 19.90 -3.34
CA LEU A 315 -18.95 20.91 -2.38
C LEU A 315 -17.77 21.72 -2.96
N LEU A 316 -16.76 21.05 -3.53
CA LEU A 316 -15.59 21.70 -4.13
C LEU A 316 -15.99 22.58 -5.33
N VAL A 317 -16.94 22.12 -6.15
CA VAL A 317 -17.52 22.93 -7.25
C VAL A 317 -18.25 24.15 -6.69
N GLY A 318 -19.08 23.99 -5.66
CA GLY A 318 -19.74 25.10 -4.99
C GLY A 318 -18.75 26.13 -4.43
N LEU A 319 -17.70 25.67 -3.75
CA LEU A 319 -16.61 26.52 -3.25
C LEU A 319 -15.85 27.22 -4.38
N THR A 320 -15.74 26.59 -5.55
CA THR A 320 -15.15 27.22 -6.74
C THR A 320 -15.95 28.43 -7.20
N PHE A 321 -17.28 28.36 -7.17
CA PHE A 321 -18.14 29.50 -7.51
C PHE A 321 -18.06 30.63 -6.46
N VAL A 322 -17.82 30.30 -5.19
CA VAL A 322 -17.72 31.29 -4.10
C VAL A 322 -16.36 31.98 -4.08
N MET A 323 -15.27 31.23 -4.17
CA MET A 323 -13.91 31.76 -4.02
C MET A 323 -13.22 32.11 -5.34
N GLY A 324 -13.79 31.68 -6.46
CA GLY A 324 -13.20 31.76 -7.79
C GLY A 324 -12.28 30.57 -8.11
N PRO A 325 -12.17 30.19 -9.39
CA PRO A 325 -11.43 29.01 -9.83
C PRO A 325 -9.92 29.09 -9.53
N MET A 326 -9.32 30.28 -9.62
CA MET A 326 -7.90 30.45 -9.35
C MET A 326 -7.56 30.21 -7.88
N GLN A 327 -8.38 30.72 -6.97
CA GLN A 327 -8.18 30.51 -5.54
C GLN A 327 -8.38 29.04 -5.17
N MET A 328 -9.39 28.38 -5.76
CA MET A 328 -9.63 26.96 -5.56
C MET A 328 -8.47 26.10 -6.08
N LEU A 329 -7.93 26.43 -7.26
CA LEU A 329 -6.76 25.77 -7.81
C LEU A 329 -5.55 25.90 -6.87
N LYS A 330 -5.30 27.10 -6.33
CA LYS A 330 -4.17 27.33 -5.44
C LYS A 330 -4.32 26.66 -4.08
N LEU A 331 -5.52 26.70 -3.48
CA LEU A 331 -5.76 26.16 -2.14
C LEU A 331 -5.95 24.65 -2.11
N TYR A 332 -6.57 24.07 -3.14
CA TYR A 332 -6.93 22.65 -3.14
C TYR A 332 -6.38 21.91 -4.36
N GLY A 333 -6.52 22.46 -5.58
CA GLY A 333 -6.15 21.75 -6.82
C GLY A 333 -4.66 21.38 -6.91
N ILE A 334 -3.76 22.33 -6.69
CA ILE A 334 -2.31 22.10 -6.73
C ILE A 334 -1.85 21.19 -5.58
N PRO A 335 -2.27 21.42 -4.31
CA PRO A 335 -1.99 20.47 -3.23
C PRO A 335 -2.53 19.05 -3.48
N TYR A 336 -3.74 18.93 -4.03
CA TYR A 336 -4.33 17.64 -4.41
C TYR A 336 -3.44 16.91 -5.43
N TRP A 337 -2.91 17.62 -6.41
CA TRP A 337 -1.94 17.03 -7.35
C TRP A 337 -0.67 16.56 -6.63
N GLY A 338 -0.13 17.37 -5.70
CA GLY A 338 1.00 16.96 -4.86
C GLY A 338 0.72 15.69 -4.04
N PHE A 339 -0.50 15.54 -3.52
CA PHE A 339 -0.95 14.31 -2.85
C PHE A 339 -0.97 13.11 -3.81
N VAL A 340 -1.51 13.26 -5.01
CA VAL A 340 -1.55 12.16 -5.98
C VAL A 340 -0.15 11.71 -6.36
N MET A 341 0.78 12.66 -6.55
CA MET A 341 2.19 12.34 -6.76
C MET A 341 2.79 11.55 -5.60
N TRP A 342 2.48 11.92 -4.35
CA TRP A 342 2.89 11.16 -3.17
C TRP A 342 2.32 9.74 -3.16
N LEU A 343 1.02 9.59 -3.48
CA LEU A 343 0.35 8.29 -3.56
C LEU A 343 1.07 7.36 -4.53
N ASP A 344 1.41 7.82 -5.73
CA ASP A 344 2.13 7.00 -6.70
C ASP A 344 3.56 6.72 -6.27
N PHE A 345 4.25 7.76 -5.82
CA PHE A 345 5.66 7.68 -5.44
C PHE A 345 5.89 6.67 -4.31
N VAL A 346 5.12 6.79 -3.23
CA VAL A 346 5.21 5.93 -2.06
C VAL A 346 4.80 4.51 -2.43
N THR A 347 3.63 4.35 -3.07
CA THR A 347 3.13 3.03 -3.44
C THR A 347 4.11 2.33 -4.39
N TYR A 348 4.67 3.02 -5.39
CA TYR A 348 5.64 2.40 -6.30
C TYR A 348 6.89 1.95 -5.56
N LEU A 349 7.53 2.84 -4.79
CA LEU A 349 8.82 2.57 -4.14
C LEU A 349 8.74 1.55 -3.00
N HIS A 350 7.56 1.37 -2.43
CA HIS A 350 7.26 0.32 -1.47
C HIS A 350 7.24 -1.09 -2.10
N HIS A 351 7.13 -1.18 -3.44
CA HIS A 351 7.09 -2.45 -4.18
C HIS A 351 8.20 -2.58 -5.24
N HIS A 352 9.02 -1.54 -5.45
CA HIS A 352 10.00 -1.44 -6.53
C HIS A 352 11.26 -0.68 -6.11
N GLY A 353 12.30 -0.77 -6.95
CA GLY A 353 13.50 0.07 -6.83
C GLY A 353 14.48 -0.36 -5.74
N HIS A 354 14.61 -1.68 -5.52
CA HIS A 354 15.74 -2.23 -4.76
C HIS A 354 16.81 -2.77 -5.71
N ASP A 355 18.06 -2.69 -5.31
CA ASP A 355 19.21 -3.04 -6.16
C ASP A 355 19.28 -4.52 -6.51
N ASP A 356 18.99 -5.39 -5.54
CA ASP A 356 19.01 -6.85 -5.72
C ASP A 356 17.83 -7.40 -6.54
N LYS A 357 16.92 -6.53 -7.01
CA LYS A 357 15.61 -6.87 -7.56
C LYS A 357 14.75 -7.71 -6.60
N LEU A 358 13.44 -7.67 -6.81
CA LEU A 358 12.50 -8.39 -5.98
C LEU A 358 11.91 -9.56 -6.77
N PRO A 359 11.82 -10.76 -6.17
CA PRO A 359 11.15 -11.87 -6.81
C PRO A 359 9.65 -11.59 -6.89
N TRP A 360 9.03 -12.07 -7.95
CA TRP A 360 7.60 -12.17 -8.13
C TRP A 360 7.24 -13.63 -8.33
N TYR A 361 6.09 -14.04 -7.81
CA TYR A 361 5.73 -15.44 -7.71
C TYR A 361 4.47 -15.77 -8.52
N ARG A 362 4.40 -17.01 -9.00
CA ARG A 362 3.22 -17.61 -9.64
C ARG A 362 2.86 -18.92 -8.98
N GLY A 363 1.61 -19.34 -9.18
CA GLY A 363 1.16 -20.70 -8.89
C GLY A 363 1.46 -21.14 -7.46
N LYS A 364 2.20 -22.24 -7.31
CA LYS A 364 2.50 -22.84 -6.00
C LYS A 364 3.67 -22.17 -5.27
N GLU A 365 4.49 -21.40 -5.96
CA GLU A 365 5.60 -20.67 -5.35
C GLU A 365 5.10 -19.46 -4.55
N TRP A 366 3.95 -18.90 -4.92
CA TRP A 366 3.37 -17.80 -4.17
C TRP A 366 2.81 -18.25 -2.81
N SER A 367 3.12 -17.46 -1.77
CA SER A 367 2.45 -17.50 -0.48
C SER A 367 2.37 -16.09 0.08
N TYR A 368 1.39 -15.83 0.97
CA TYR A 368 1.23 -14.54 1.63
C TYR A 368 2.53 -14.02 2.27
N LEU A 369 3.27 -14.91 2.95
CA LEU A 369 4.55 -14.56 3.57
C LEU A 369 5.59 -14.17 2.52
N ARG A 370 5.82 -15.02 1.51
CA ARG A 370 6.82 -14.74 0.47
C ARG A 370 6.50 -13.44 -0.27
N GLY A 371 5.24 -13.20 -0.61
CA GLY A 371 4.79 -11.94 -1.21
C GLY A 371 4.93 -10.72 -0.29
N GLY A 372 4.86 -10.90 1.03
CA GLY A 372 5.10 -9.81 1.99
C GLY A 372 6.55 -9.38 2.03
N LEU A 373 7.45 -10.34 1.93
CA LEU A 373 8.90 -10.13 1.93
C LEU A 373 9.43 -9.49 0.63
N THR A 374 8.58 -9.31 -0.38
CA THR A 374 8.93 -8.57 -1.61
C THR A 374 8.61 -7.09 -1.50
N THR A 375 8.00 -6.64 -0.40
CA THR A 375 7.79 -5.21 -0.15
C THR A 375 9.03 -4.60 0.48
N LEU A 376 9.13 -3.28 0.46
CA LEU A 376 10.31 -2.53 0.89
C LEU A 376 9.93 -1.44 1.86
N ASP A 377 10.70 -1.38 2.95
CA ASP A 377 10.68 -0.21 3.81
C ASP A 377 11.40 0.95 3.13
N ARG A 378 10.92 2.18 3.35
CA ARG A 378 11.50 3.42 2.82
C ARG A 378 11.56 4.49 3.90
N ASP A 379 12.72 5.12 4.03
CA ASP A 379 12.91 6.24 4.94
C ASP A 379 12.64 7.56 4.21
N TYR A 380 11.64 8.31 4.66
CA TYR A 380 11.25 9.62 4.12
C TYR A 380 11.86 10.81 4.89
N GLY A 381 12.80 10.57 5.81
CA GLY A 381 13.47 11.62 6.59
C GLY A 381 12.51 12.28 7.59
N TRP A 382 12.48 13.62 7.63
CA TRP A 382 11.58 14.36 8.53
C TRP A 382 10.10 14.15 8.21
N ILE A 383 9.79 13.65 7.02
CA ILE A 383 8.42 13.45 6.55
C ILE A 383 7.82 12.15 7.11
N ASN A 384 8.63 11.21 7.64
CA ASN A 384 8.13 9.92 8.19
C ASN A 384 6.97 10.10 9.16
N ASN A 385 7.10 11.01 10.14
CA ASN A 385 6.06 11.22 11.13
C ASN A 385 4.76 11.81 10.54
N ILE A 386 4.88 12.61 9.47
CA ILE A 386 3.72 13.16 8.74
C ILE A 386 3.07 12.04 7.93
N HIS A 387 3.87 11.14 7.36
CA HIS A 387 3.42 9.93 6.68
C HIS A 387 2.93 8.84 7.64
N HIS A 388 2.84 9.14 8.94
CA HIS A 388 2.44 8.20 9.97
C HIS A 388 3.28 6.91 9.95
N ASP A 389 4.57 7.03 9.63
CA ASP A 389 5.53 5.94 9.61
C ASP A 389 5.15 4.76 8.68
N ILE A 390 4.28 4.99 7.69
CA ILE A 390 3.89 3.98 6.70
C ILE A 390 5.07 3.44 5.87
N GLY A 391 6.20 4.15 5.90
CA GLY A 391 7.47 3.71 5.34
C GLY A 391 7.99 2.39 5.89
N THR A 392 7.53 1.94 7.06
CA THR A 392 7.77 0.55 7.55
C THR A 392 6.77 -0.42 6.94
N HIS A 393 6.86 -0.57 5.61
CA HIS A 393 5.85 -1.19 4.77
C HIS A 393 5.83 -2.72 4.84
N VAL A 394 6.95 -3.39 5.15
CA VAL A 394 7.04 -4.86 5.21
C VAL A 394 6.13 -5.43 6.30
N ILE A 395 6.26 -4.92 7.53
CA ILE A 395 5.40 -5.34 8.64
C ILE A 395 3.97 -4.88 8.44
N HIS A 396 3.76 -3.71 7.85
CA HIS A 396 2.44 -3.27 7.46
C HIS A 396 1.77 -4.26 6.49
N HIS A 397 2.49 -4.78 5.49
CA HIS A 397 1.97 -5.80 4.58
C HIS A 397 1.69 -7.14 5.24
N LEU A 398 2.59 -7.60 6.10
CA LEU A 398 2.43 -8.87 6.80
C LEU A 398 1.31 -8.80 7.85
N PHE A 399 1.15 -7.65 8.52
CA PHE A 399 0.23 -7.46 9.64
C PHE A 399 -0.46 -6.08 9.59
N PRO A 400 -1.34 -5.82 8.61
CA PRO A 400 -1.96 -4.50 8.42
C PRO A 400 -2.91 -4.08 9.56
N GLN A 401 -3.15 -4.96 10.54
CA GLN A 401 -3.97 -4.68 11.71
C GLN A 401 -3.22 -3.92 12.80
N ILE A 402 -1.89 -3.82 12.71
CA ILE A 402 -1.06 -3.02 13.63
C ILE A 402 -1.29 -1.54 13.30
N PRO A 403 -1.69 -0.70 14.28
CA PRO A 403 -1.83 0.74 14.06
C PRO A 403 -0.51 1.38 13.65
N HIS A 404 -0.58 2.42 12.80
CA HIS A 404 0.60 3.12 12.29
C HIS A 404 1.57 3.55 13.40
N TYR A 405 1.07 4.05 14.54
CA TYR A 405 1.85 4.50 15.68
C TYR A 405 2.56 3.39 16.48
N HIS A 406 2.45 2.14 16.05
CA HIS A 406 3.20 0.99 16.57
C HIS A 406 4.04 0.28 15.50
N LEU A 407 4.00 0.71 14.23
CA LEU A 407 4.67 0.00 13.15
C LEU A 407 6.20 0.00 13.30
N ILE A 408 6.81 1.12 13.68
CA ILE A 408 8.27 1.19 13.91
C ILE A 408 8.69 0.15 14.96
N GLU A 409 8.01 0.12 16.10
CA GLU A 409 8.32 -0.81 17.19
C GLU A 409 8.11 -2.28 16.76
N ALA A 410 7.02 -2.56 16.02
CA ALA A 410 6.76 -3.88 15.49
C ALA A 410 7.82 -4.32 14.46
N THR A 411 8.30 -3.41 13.62
CA THR A 411 9.38 -3.65 12.67
C THR A 411 10.68 -3.95 13.37
N GLU A 412 11.12 -3.10 14.31
CA GLU A 412 12.35 -3.35 15.07
C GLU A 412 12.34 -4.70 15.81
N ALA A 413 11.19 -5.10 16.36
CA ALA A 413 11.03 -6.39 17.02
C ALA A 413 11.07 -7.58 16.04
N ALA A 414 10.58 -7.41 14.81
CA ALA A 414 10.52 -8.46 13.80
C ALA A 414 11.84 -8.65 13.03
N LYS A 415 12.68 -7.61 12.92
CA LYS A 415 13.95 -7.64 12.17
C LYS A 415 14.83 -8.86 12.47
N PRO A 416 15.06 -9.27 13.73
CA PRO A 416 15.89 -10.44 14.03
C PRO A 416 15.33 -11.75 13.47
N VAL A 417 14.00 -11.87 13.37
CA VAL A 417 13.34 -13.07 12.80
C VAL A 417 13.45 -13.06 11.28
N LEU A 418 13.27 -11.89 10.66
CA LEU A 418 13.33 -11.75 9.20
C LEU A 418 14.75 -11.99 8.65
N GLY A 419 15.79 -11.62 9.42
CA GLY A 419 17.19 -11.84 9.05
C GLY A 419 17.53 -11.28 7.67
N LYS A 420 18.15 -12.10 6.81
CA LYS A 420 18.55 -11.71 5.45
C LYS A 420 17.39 -11.36 4.51
N TYR A 421 16.15 -11.74 4.84
CA TYR A 421 14.97 -11.38 4.05
C TYR A 421 14.50 -9.95 4.30
N TYR A 422 14.93 -9.31 5.39
CA TYR A 422 14.68 -7.89 5.63
C TYR A 422 15.78 -7.04 4.99
N ARG A 423 15.35 -6.01 4.26
CA ARG A 423 16.23 -5.06 3.59
C ARG A 423 16.14 -3.74 4.32
N GLU A 424 17.19 -3.42 5.06
CA GLU A 424 17.28 -2.15 5.78
C GLU A 424 17.18 -0.99 4.78
N PRO A 425 16.27 -0.01 5.01
CA PRO A 425 16.17 1.15 4.14
C PRO A 425 17.43 2.02 4.24
N GLU A 426 17.85 2.58 3.10
CA GLU A 426 18.84 3.66 3.11
C GLU A 426 18.28 4.86 3.89
N LYS A 427 19.08 5.39 4.82
CA LYS A 427 18.64 6.51 5.65
C LYS A 427 18.56 7.79 4.83
N SER A 428 17.42 8.46 4.93
CA SER A 428 17.21 9.75 4.30
C SER A 428 17.95 10.86 5.06
N TRP A 429 18.43 11.85 4.31
CA TRP A 429 18.63 13.20 4.85
C TRP A 429 17.26 13.78 5.29
N PRO A 430 17.17 14.96 5.94
CA PRO A 430 15.91 15.64 6.24
C PRO A 430 14.83 15.54 5.14
N LEU A 431 15.25 15.60 3.87
CA LEU A 431 14.40 15.33 2.71
C LEU A 431 14.87 14.09 1.94
N PRO A 432 13.96 13.27 1.40
CA PRO A 432 14.28 11.97 0.84
C PRO A 432 14.69 12.01 -0.64
N PHE A 433 15.63 12.86 -1.02
CA PHE A 433 16.04 13.02 -2.42
C PHE A 433 16.65 11.74 -3.03
N HIS A 434 17.25 10.87 -2.21
CA HIS A 434 17.82 9.60 -2.67
C HIS A 434 16.75 8.68 -3.30
N LEU A 435 15.50 8.75 -2.80
CA LEU A 435 14.38 7.97 -3.32
C LEU A 435 14.00 8.36 -4.76
N ILE A 436 14.27 9.59 -5.19
CA ILE A 436 14.09 10.01 -6.59
C ILE A 436 15.08 9.23 -7.49
N GLY A 437 16.32 9.03 -7.02
CA GLY A 437 17.31 8.20 -7.69
C GLY A 437 16.84 6.75 -7.83
N ASN A 438 16.29 6.18 -6.76
CA ASN A 438 15.72 4.83 -6.76
C ASN A 438 14.57 4.70 -7.76
N LEU A 439 13.67 5.68 -7.80
CA LEU A 439 12.58 5.73 -8.76
C LEU A 439 13.09 5.78 -10.21
N ILE A 440 14.01 6.69 -10.52
CA ILE A 440 14.59 6.83 -11.87
C ILE A 440 15.28 5.51 -12.29
N LYS A 441 16.06 4.91 -11.39
CA LYS A 441 16.78 3.67 -11.66
C LYS A 441 15.82 2.51 -11.93
N SER A 442 14.78 2.37 -11.10
CA SER A 442 13.76 1.33 -11.22
C SER A 442 12.96 1.49 -12.51
N MET A 443 12.45 2.70 -12.80
CA MET A 443 11.69 2.98 -14.03
C MET A 443 12.48 2.68 -15.32
N LYS A 444 13.82 2.83 -15.29
CA LYS A 444 14.71 2.48 -16.41
C LYS A 444 15.05 1.00 -16.53
N LYS A 445 14.91 0.22 -15.46
CA LYS A 445 15.40 -1.16 -15.37
C LYS A 445 14.29 -2.20 -15.26
N ASP A 446 13.16 -1.84 -14.67
CA ASP A 446 12.09 -2.74 -14.26
C ASP A 446 10.91 -2.65 -15.23
N HIS A 447 11.10 -3.18 -16.45
CA HIS A 447 10.14 -3.03 -17.54
C HIS A 447 9.09 -4.16 -17.59
N TYR A 448 9.53 -5.41 -17.45
CA TYR A 448 8.66 -6.58 -17.56
C TYR A 448 9.24 -7.78 -16.79
N VAL A 449 8.45 -8.83 -16.61
CA VAL A 449 8.89 -10.16 -16.12
C VAL A 449 8.70 -11.21 -17.21
N SER A 450 9.52 -12.27 -17.18
CA SER A 450 9.42 -13.40 -18.11
C SER A 450 8.01 -13.98 -18.15
N ASP A 451 7.50 -14.32 -19.34
CA ASP A 451 6.22 -15.02 -19.50
C ASP A 451 6.26 -16.45 -18.93
N THR A 452 7.46 -17.02 -18.71
CA THR A 452 7.68 -18.36 -18.17
C THR A 452 8.39 -18.34 -16.81
N GLY A 453 8.22 -19.42 -16.03
CA GLY A 453 8.82 -19.60 -14.70
C GLY A 453 7.87 -19.22 -13.56
N ASP A 454 8.06 -19.88 -12.41
CA ASP A 454 7.20 -19.66 -11.22
C ASP A 454 7.77 -18.64 -10.23
N VAL A 455 9.09 -18.42 -10.25
CA VAL A 455 9.78 -17.32 -9.56
C VAL A 455 10.47 -16.47 -10.63
N VAL A 456 10.04 -15.22 -10.77
CA VAL A 456 10.52 -14.32 -11.83
C VAL A 456 10.98 -12.99 -11.27
N TYR A 457 11.88 -12.35 -12.00
CA TYR A 457 12.45 -11.06 -11.64
C TYR A 457 12.25 -10.07 -12.78
N TYR A 458 12.20 -8.78 -12.44
CA TYR A 458 12.13 -7.72 -13.43
C TYR A 458 13.32 -7.76 -14.40
N GLN A 459 13.03 -7.49 -15.67
CA GLN A 459 13.98 -7.45 -16.76
C GLN A 459 13.94 -6.10 -17.46
N THR A 460 15.09 -5.76 -18.06
CA THR A 460 15.29 -4.48 -18.75
C THR A 460 15.19 -4.68 -20.25
N ASP A 461 14.19 -4.06 -20.88
CA ASP A 461 14.15 -3.92 -22.34
C ASP A 461 15.34 -3.08 -22.85
N ARG A 462 16.28 -3.72 -23.55
CA ARG A 462 17.46 -3.07 -24.15
C ARG A 462 17.10 -2.13 -25.31
N ASN A 463 15.92 -2.30 -25.93
CA ASN A 463 15.48 -1.47 -27.05
C ASN A 463 14.74 -0.21 -26.62
N HIS A 464 14.38 -0.08 -25.34
CA HIS A 464 13.62 1.07 -24.84
C HIS A 464 14.39 2.39 -24.99
N HIS A 465 15.73 2.37 -24.90
CA HIS A 465 16.56 3.58 -25.01
C HIS A 465 16.94 3.97 -26.44
N HIS A 466 16.90 3.05 -27.41
CA HIS A 466 17.31 3.35 -28.80
C HIS A 466 16.30 4.19 -29.58
N HIS A 467 15.02 4.18 -29.18
CA HIS A 467 14.01 5.00 -29.86
C HIS A 467 14.14 6.50 -29.62
N HIS A 468 14.87 6.93 -28.58
CA HIS A 468 15.10 8.36 -28.33
C HIS A 468 16.26 8.96 -29.14
N HIS A 469 17.22 8.15 -29.61
CA HIS A 469 18.36 8.65 -30.39
C HIS A 469 18.10 8.67 -31.91
N HIS A 470 17.15 7.89 -32.42
CA HIS A 470 16.87 7.84 -33.86
C HIS A 470 15.82 8.85 -34.37
N GLN A 471 15.23 9.66 -33.49
CA GLN A 471 14.32 10.76 -33.89
C GLN A 471 14.99 12.14 -33.85
N SER A 472 16.30 12.21 -33.59
CA SER A 472 17.07 13.46 -33.55
C SER A 472 18.23 13.46 -34.55
N ASN A 473 18.00 12.98 -35.77
CA ASN A 473 18.89 13.17 -36.93
C ASN A 473 18.08 13.49 -38.17
#